data_AF-A0A4S5BXI6-F1
#
_entry.id   AF-A0A4S5BXI6-F1
#
_cell.length_a   1.000
_cell.length_b   1.000
_cell.length_c   1.000
_cell.angle_alpha   90.00
_cell.angle_beta   90.00
_cell.angle_gamma   90.00
#
_symmetry.space_group_name_H-M   'P 1'
#
loop_
_entity.id
_entity.type
_entity.pdbx_description
1 polymer ?
#
loop_
_entity_poly.entity_id
_entity_poly.type
_entity_poly.pdbx_seq_one_letter_code
_entity_poly.pdbx_strand_id
1 'polypeptide(L)' 'MRYRIETQEYTDSHTIDGVTAEVTGTRRVAVPVLPRDVDALAVRTVVGLVLALTLVSVTWSTVSIA' A
#
# COMPACT_ATOMS: atom_id res chain seq x y z
N MET A 1 0.86 -7.07 10.91
CA MET A 1 -0.22 -6.24 10.33
C MET A 1 -0.06 -4.81 10.84
N ARG A 2 -0.03 -3.81 9.95
CA ARG A 2 0.22 -2.39 10.31
C ARG A 2 -1.11 -1.65 10.28
N TYR A 3 -1.41 -0.93 11.36
CA TYR A 3 -2.63 -0.13 11.49
C TYR A 3 -2.24 1.35 11.56
N ARG A 4 -3.02 2.21 10.90
CA ARG A 4 -2.96 3.67 11.05
C ARG A 4 -4.11 4.07 11.95
N ILE A 5 -3.81 4.88 12.97
CA ILE A 5 -4.84 5.47 13.82
C ILE A 5 -5.34 6.72 13.12
N GLU A 6 -6.60 6.71 12.71
CA GLU A 6 -7.27 7.87 12.13
C GLU A 6 -8.35 8.36 13.10
N THR A 7 -8.46 9.67 13.25
CA THR A 7 -9.54 10.30 14.02
C THR A 7 -10.69 10.50 13.05
N GLN A 8 -11.79 9.79 13.27
CA GLN A 8 -13.00 9.91 12.47
C GLN A 8 -14.04 10.69 13.25
N GLU A 9 -14.66 11.68 12.61
CA GLU A 9 -15.87 12.31 13.12
C GLU A 9 -17.07 11.40 12.84
N TYR A 10 -17.88 11.18 13.86
CA TYR A 10 -19.11 10.41 13.78
C TYR A 10 -20.23 11.22 14.43
N THR A 11 -21.35 11.35 13.72
CA THR A 11 -22.56 11.97 14.24
C THR A 11 -23.43 10.88 14.83
N ASP A 12 -23.68 10.94 16.12
CA ASP A 12 -24.58 10.02 16.83
C ASP A 12 -25.80 10.77 17.35
N SER A 13 -26.96 10.12 17.33
CA SER A 13 -28.21 10.70 17.83
C SER A 13 -28.36 10.37 19.31
N HIS A 14 -28.08 11.32 20.18
CA HIS A 14 -28.30 11.17 21.62
C HIS A 14 -29.66 11.76 22.00
N THR A 15 -30.53 10.94 22.61
CA THR A 15 -31.75 11.44 23.24
C THR A 15 -31.46 11.72 24.71
N ILE A 16 -31.52 12.99 25.11
CA ILE A 16 -31.39 13.43 26.51
C ILE A 16 -32.67 14.18 26.86
N ASP A 17 -33.36 13.76 27.92
CA ASP A 17 -34.62 14.38 28.39
C ASP A 17 -35.72 14.56 27.32
N GLY A 18 -35.89 13.56 26.44
CA GLY A 18 -36.95 13.53 25.43
C GLY A 18 -36.70 14.41 24.21
N VAL A 19 -35.54 15.06 24.11
CA VAL A 19 -35.09 15.82 22.94
C VAL A 19 -33.94 15.04 22.27
N THR A 20 -34.11 14.70 20.99
CA THR A 20 -33.07 14.08 20.19
C THR A 20 -32.14 15.16 19.65
N ALA A 21 -30.87 15.12 20.04
CA ALA A 21 -29.83 16.00 19.52
C ALA A 21 -28.78 15.18 18.77
N GLU A 22 -28.35 15.68 17.61
CA GLU A 22 -27.19 15.13 16.91
C GLU A 22 -25.92 15.65 17.58
N VAL A 23 -25.09 14.73 18.09
CA VAL A 23 -23.83 15.05 18.74
C VAL A 23 -22.69 14.54 17.85
N THR A 24 -21.87 15.47 17.35
CA THR A 24 -20.67 15.14 16.59
C THR A 24 -19.55 14.79 17.56
N GLY A 25 -19.17 13.51 17.61
CA GLY A 25 -18.06 13.00 18.40
C GLY A 25 -16.85 12.66 17.53
N THR A 26 -15.67 12.61 18.14
CA THR A 26 -14.45 12.11 17.48
C THR A 26 -14.07 10.77 18.06
N ARG A 27 -13.87 9.75 17.20
CA ARG A 27 -13.41 8.42 17.60
C ARG A 27 -12.09 8.10 16.92
N ARG A 28 -11.15 7.51 17.68
CA ARG A 28 -9.94 6.91 17.10
C ARG A 28 -10.26 5.53 16.56
N VAL A 29 -10.09 5.34 15.26
CA VAL A 29 -10.32 4.07 14.56
C VAL A 29 -8.98 3.55 14.04
N ALA A 30 -8.72 2.26 14.26
CA ALA A 30 -7.55 1.59 13.71
C ALA A 30 -7.88 1.12 12.29
N VAL A 31 -7.40 1.86 11.29
CA VAL A 31 -7.59 1.53 9.88
C VAL A 31 -6.44 0.61 9.43
N PRO A 32 -6.73 -0.59 8.89
CA PRO A 32 -5.69 -1.45 8.36
C PRO A 32 -5.02 -0.77 7.16
N VAL A 33 -3.70 -0.64 7.21
CA VAL A 33 -2.93 -0.09 6.09
C VAL A 33 -2.69 -1.21 5.09
N LEU A 34 -3.07 -0.99 3.83
CA LEU A 34 -2.76 -1.93 2.75
C LEU A 34 -1.24 -2.19 2.75
N PRO A 35 -0.79 -3.45 2.89
CA PRO A 35 0.63 -3.74 2.88
C PRO A 35 1.20 -3.27 1.55
N ARG A 36 2.34 -2.59 1.62
CA ARG A 36 3.04 -2.14 0.41
C ARG A 36 3.55 -3.38 -0.31
N ASP A 37 3.23 -3.53 -1.60
CA ASP A 37 3.64 -4.67 -2.43
C ASP A 37 5.12 -4.61 -2.78
N VAL A 38 5.98 -4.73 -1.77
CA VAL A 38 7.44 -4.75 -1.91
C VAL A 38 7.88 -5.98 -2.71
N ASP A 39 7.17 -7.08 -2.58
CA ASP A 39 7.45 -8.32 -3.32
C ASP A 39 7.28 -8.14 -4.82
N ALA A 40 6.22 -7.46 -5.25
CA ALA A 40 5.99 -7.17 -6.67
C ALA A 40 7.10 -6.27 -7.24
N LEU A 41 7.57 -5.29 -6.47
CA LEU A 41 8.69 -4.44 -6.86
C LEU A 41 9.99 -5.26 -6.96
N ALA A 42 10.29 -6.08 -5.95
CA ALA A 42 11.48 -6.91 -5.92
C ALA A 42 11.54 -7.88 -7.11
N VAL A 43 10.43 -8.57 -7.39
CA VAL A 43 10.31 -9.46 -8.55
C VAL A 43 10.57 -8.71 -9.85
N ARG A 44 9.96 -7.54 -10.03
CA ARG A 44 10.14 -6.74 -11.25
C ARG A 44 11.60 -6.28 -11.43
N THR A 45 12.28 -5.92 -10.34
CA THR A 45 13.70 -5.55 -10.36
C THR A 45 14.58 -6.75 -10.73
N VAL A 46 14.35 -7.92 -10.13
CA VAL A 46 15.12 -9.13 -10.41
C VAL A 46 14.94 -9.56 -11.87
N VAL A 47 13.70 -9.59 -12.37
CA VAL A 47 13.42 -9.92 -13.77
C VAL A 47 14.12 -8.94 -14.72
N GLY A 48 14.07 -7.64 -14.44
CA GLY A 48 14.76 -6.63 -15.23
C GLY A 48 16.28 -6.84 -15.27
N LEU A 49 16.88 -7.17 -14.12
CA LEU A 49 18.31 -7.46 -14.03
C LEU A 49 18.71 -8.67 -14.86
N VAL A 50 17.95 -9.77 -14.76
CA VAL A 50 18.20 -11.00 -15.52
C VAL A 50 18.11 -10.75 -17.03
N LEU A 51 17.09 -10.01 -17.47
CA LEU A 51 16.95 -9.63 -18.88
C LEU A 51 18.14 -8.81 -19.38
N ALA A 52 18.58 -7.82 -18.59
CA ALA A 52 19.73 -6.99 -18.94
C ALA A 52 21.01 -7.82 -19.08
N LEU A 53 21.30 -8.68 -18.10
CA LEU A 53 22.47 -9.56 -18.13
C LEU A 53 22.41 -10.52 -19.32
N THR A 54 21.24 -11.09 -19.60
CA THR A 54 21.05 -11.98 -20.75
C THR A 54 21.34 -11.26 -22.06
N LEU A 55 20.86 -10.03 -22.22
CA LEU A 55 21.07 -9.23 -23.42
C LEU A 55 22.54 -8.85 -23.61
N VAL A 56 23.25 -8.54 -22.52
CA VAL A 56 24.70 -8.34 -22.53
C VAL A 56 25.43 -9.61 -22.97
N SER A 57 25.08 -10.77 -22.42
CA SER A 57 25.69 -12.05 -22.80
C SER A 57 25.45 -12.40 -24.27
N VAL A 58 24.23 -12.20 -24.78
CA VAL A 58 23.89 -12.44 -26.19
C VAL A 58 24.68 -11.49 -27.10
N THR A 59 24.74 -10.21 -26.74
CA THR A 59 25.49 -9.20 -27.51
C THR A 59 26.97 -9.56 -27.56
N TRP A 60 27.57 -9.88 -26.41
CA TRP A 60 28.97 -10.28 -26.32
C TRP A 60 29.24 -11.54 -27.14
N SER A 61 28.38 -12.56 -27.00
CA SER A 61 28.49 -13.80 -27.79
C SER A 61 28.49 -13.51 -29.29
N THR A 62 27.61 -12.61 -29.73
CA THR A 62 27.52 -12.22 -31.16
C THR A 62 28.78 -11.53 -31.64
N VAL A 63 29.30 -10.56 -30.88
CA VAL A 63 30.53 -9.84 -31.22
C VAL A 63 31.77 -10.74 -31.18
N SER A 64 31.82 -11.70 -30.26
CA SER A 64 32.98 -12.59 -30.11
C SER A 64 33.11 -13.63 -31.22
N ILE A 65 32.01 -13.92 -31.94
CA ILE A 65 31.97 -14.90 -33.04
C ILE A 65 32.21 -14.22 -34.39
N ALA A 66 31.88 -12.94 -34.52
CA ALA A 66 32.13 -12.13 -35.71
C ALA A 66 33.61 -11.79 -35.88
#